data_AF-A0A067FJ71-F1
#
_entry.id   AF-A0A067FJ71-F1
#
_cell.length_a   1.000
_cell.length_b   1.000
_cell.length_c   1.000
_cell.angle_alpha   90.00
_cell.angle_beta   90.00
_cell.angle_gamma   90.00
#
_symmetry.space_group_name_H-M   'P 1'
#
loop_
_entity.id
_entity.type
_entity.pdbx_description
1 polymer ?
#
loop_
_entity_poly.entity_id
_entity_poly.type
_entity_poly.pdbx_seq_one_letter_code
_entity_poly.pdbx_strand_id
1 'polypeptide(L)'
;MTDAGLYEFEYGDCESSGLLHDENGFPSFQDNDDDDDDDEEEEEKEESFADDFYRCGTDWSCLLQTERKLKQANLFDMWGLKSNSESEANCLFSPPMKKLKASNGKSTATHLKKIVDRSCPFYKKIPGTPFTVDAFRYGSIKGCSAYFLTHFHYDHYGGLGKRWSHGPIYCSPLTARLVRMCLLVNPSYIHPLELNTEHVIDGVKVTLLEANHCPGAALIHFRLQDGQCYLHTGDFRASRLMQSYPLLVNHRVNVLYLDTTYCNPKYKFPSKEDVLNYVVRLTKNCLKKQPKTLVVVGAYSIGKESVFLAISKALGVKIYANASRRRVLQSFDWPELSGNLCTQGNDTLLHVLPMSSLKFETLKDYLKPYGNQYAAVLAFRPTGWTYSETVGNQLDLIRPLSRGNITIYGVPYSEHSSFTELREFVQV
;
A
#
# COMPACT_ATOMS: atom_id res chain seq x y z
N MET A 1 67.09 29.82 -2.31
CA MET A 1 68.03 29.60 -3.43
C MET A 1 67.62 28.30 -4.07
N THR A 2 66.68 28.36 -5.02
CA THR A 2 66.90 28.39 -6.49
C THR A 2 67.30 27.00 -7.01
N ASP A 3 66.69 26.38 -8.02
CA ASP A 3 65.59 26.79 -8.89
C ASP A 3 65.09 25.56 -9.70
N ALA A 4 63.84 25.67 -10.17
CA ALA A 4 63.19 25.21 -11.41
C ALA A 4 63.45 23.85 -12.11
N GLY A 5 62.31 23.29 -12.57
CA GLY A 5 62.18 22.29 -13.63
C GLY A 5 60.70 22.01 -13.93
N LEU A 6 60.03 22.96 -14.57
CA LEU A 6 58.62 22.96 -15.02
C LEU A 6 58.38 22.01 -16.19
N TYR A 7 57.20 21.36 -16.23
CA TYR A 7 56.51 20.96 -17.46
C TYR A 7 55.03 21.34 -17.32
N GLU A 8 54.59 22.23 -18.21
CA GLU A 8 53.20 22.69 -18.41
C GLU A 8 52.39 21.69 -19.24
N PHE A 9 51.09 21.61 -18.94
CA PHE A 9 50.02 21.38 -19.92
C PHE A 9 48.78 22.15 -19.44
N GLU A 10 48.44 23.25 -20.12
CA GLU A 10 47.08 23.82 -20.22
C GLU A 10 46.31 23.02 -21.32
N TYR A 11 44.99 22.93 -21.43
CA TYR A 11 43.87 23.86 -21.21
C TYR A 11 42.55 23.04 -21.13
N GLY A 12 41.51 23.58 -20.50
CA GLY A 12 40.12 23.14 -20.72
C GLY A 12 39.17 23.42 -19.57
N ASP A 13 38.73 24.68 -19.43
CA ASP A 13 37.60 25.07 -18.58
C ASP A 13 36.32 24.34 -19.02
N CYS A 14 35.69 23.62 -18.11
CA CYS A 14 34.32 23.13 -18.26
C CYS A 14 33.44 23.89 -17.25
N GLU A 15 32.60 24.77 -17.77
CA GLU A 15 31.55 25.45 -17.02
C GLU A 15 30.58 24.41 -16.43
N SER A 16 30.61 24.24 -15.12
CA SER A 16 29.57 23.53 -14.38
C SER A 16 28.34 24.43 -14.27
N SER A 17 27.31 24.11 -15.04
CA SER A 17 25.95 24.64 -14.89
C SER A 17 25.39 24.20 -13.53
N GLY A 18 25.40 25.12 -12.56
CA GLY A 18 24.92 24.89 -11.21
C GLY A 18 23.39 24.79 -11.16
N LEU A 19 22.86 23.60 -10.91
CA LEU A 19 21.49 23.41 -10.44
C LEU A 19 21.44 23.75 -8.94
N LEU A 20 20.78 24.85 -8.60
CA LEU A 20 20.58 25.25 -7.20
C LEU A 20 19.49 24.37 -6.57
N HIS A 21 19.87 23.69 -5.49
CA HIS A 21 18.97 22.94 -4.62
C HIS A 21 18.62 23.75 -3.36
N ASP A 22 17.40 23.63 -2.86
CA ASP A 22 17.02 24.20 -1.57
C ASP A 22 17.65 23.44 -0.38
N GLU A 23 17.55 24.00 0.83
CA GLU A 23 18.10 23.39 2.07
C GLU A 23 17.52 21.99 2.39
N ASN A 24 16.51 21.54 1.63
CA ASN A 24 15.86 20.24 1.76
C ASN A 24 16.13 19.30 0.55
N GLY A 25 17.02 19.69 -0.37
CA GLY A 25 17.46 18.88 -1.50
C GLY A 25 16.44 18.79 -2.65
N PHE A 26 15.59 19.80 -2.84
CA PHE A 26 14.75 19.91 -4.04
C PHE A 26 15.39 20.84 -5.08
N PRO A 27 15.25 20.56 -6.39
CA PRO A 27 15.61 21.53 -7.43
C PRO A 27 14.75 22.78 -7.32
N SER A 28 15.36 23.95 -7.19
CA SER A 28 14.65 25.23 -7.37
C SER A 28 14.68 25.59 -8.85
N PHE A 29 13.54 25.81 -9.48
CA PHE A 29 13.52 26.35 -10.84
C PHE A 29 12.65 27.59 -10.92
N GLN A 30 13.31 28.68 -11.32
CA GLN A 30 12.72 29.84 -11.98
C GLN A 30 12.42 29.44 -13.43
N ASP A 31 11.23 29.82 -13.89
CA ASP A 31 10.79 29.62 -15.27
C ASP A 31 11.74 30.34 -16.24
N ASN A 32 12.29 29.60 -17.20
CA ASN A 32 12.70 30.13 -18.50
C ASN A 32 12.45 29.04 -19.55
N ASP A 33 11.60 29.37 -20.51
CA ASP A 33 11.40 28.65 -21.76
C ASP A 33 12.67 28.79 -22.62
N ASP A 34 13.13 27.72 -23.26
CA ASP A 34 13.61 27.69 -24.67
C ASP A 34 14.09 26.27 -25.06
N ASP A 35 13.99 26.01 -26.37
CA ASP A 35 13.91 24.73 -27.09
C ASP A 35 15.22 23.92 -27.29
N ASP A 36 14.99 22.63 -27.65
CA ASP A 36 15.75 21.68 -28.50
C ASP A 36 17.27 21.45 -28.28
N ASP A 37 17.65 20.20 -27.96
CA ASP A 37 18.52 19.36 -28.81
C ASP A 37 18.64 17.91 -28.27
N ASP A 38 18.60 16.95 -29.20
CA ASP A 38 18.76 15.50 -29.01
C ASP A 38 20.25 15.15 -28.80
N ASP A 39 20.59 14.46 -27.71
CA ASP A 39 21.79 13.61 -27.63
C ASP A 39 21.57 12.41 -26.68
N GLU A 40 21.73 11.20 -27.23
CA GLU A 40 21.68 9.93 -26.51
C GLU A 40 23.03 9.65 -25.84
N GLU A 41 23.15 9.94 -24.54
CA GLU A 41 24.20 9.39 -23.68
C GLU A 41 23.61 8.36 -22.68
N GLU A 42 24.17 7.16 -22.67
CA GLU A 42 23.86 6.10 -21.70
C GLU A 42 24.39 6.48 -20.30
N GLU A 43 23.62 7.27 -19.56
CA GLU A 43 23.83 7.48 -18.13
C GLU A 43 23.43 6.23 -17.33
N GLU A 44 24.32 5.81 -16.42
CA GLU A 44 24.03 4.84 -15.36
C GLU A 44 22.82 5.32 -14.54
N LYS A 45 21.64 4.75 -14.81
CA LYS A 45 20.40 5.09 -14.12
C LYS A 45 20.54 4.84 -12.62
N GLU A 46 20.66 5.92 -11.84
CA GLU A 46 20.22 5.91 -10.44
C GLU A 46 18.75 5.46 -10.41
N GLU A 47 18.46 4.39 -9.67
CA GLU A 47 17.09 3.87 -9.55
C GLU A 47 16.17 4.97 -8.97
N SER A 48 15.30 5.51 -9.83
CA SER A 48 14.39 6.60 -9.51
C SER A 48 13.38 6.18 -8.44
N PHE A 49 12.98 7.12 -7.58
CA PHE A 49 11.86 6.98 -6.63
C PHE A 49 10.61 6.35 -7.26
N ALA A 50 10.35 6.66 -8.53
CA ALA A 50 9.25 6.06 -9.28
C ALA A 50 9.39 4.52 -9.35
N ASP A 51 10.58 4.02 -9.69
CA ASP A 51 10.79 2.58 -9.88
C ASP A 51 10.64 1.80 -8.57
N ASP A 52 11.17 2.32 -7.46
CA ASP A 52 11.01 1.69 -6.14
C ASP A 52 9.58 1.77 -5.61
N PHE A 53 8.91 2.91 -5.80
CA PHE A 53 7.52 3.12 -5.40
C PHE A 53 6.55 2.23 -6.18
N TYR A 54 6.76 2.05 -7.50
CA TYR A 54 5.95 1.17 -8.33
C TYR A 54 6.27 -0.32 -8.12
N ARG A 55 7.51 -0.68 -7.75
CA ARG A 55 7.90 -2.07 -7.41
C ARG A 55 7.43 -2.52 -6.02
N CYS A 56 7.10 -1.60 -5.12
CA CYS A 56 6.54 -1.92 -3.80
C CYS A 56 5.11 -2.45 -3.82
N GLY A 57 4.39 -2.28 -4.93
CA GLY A 57 3.13 -2.99 -5.18
C GLY A 57 3.43 -4.46 -5.48
N THR A 58 2.90 -5.37 -4.67
CA THR A 58 3.02 -6.82 -4.90
C THR A 58 2.75 -7.15 -6.37
N ASP A 59 3.70 -7.81 -7.03
CA ASP A 59 3.52 -8.28 -8.39
C ASP A 59 2.39 -9.33 -8.41
N TRP A 60 1.21 -8.90 -8.83
CA TRP A 60 0.04 -9.74 -9.06
C TRP A 60 0.05 -10.38 -10.46
N SER A 61 1.21 -10.51 -11.13
CA SER A 61 1.33 -11.20 -12.43
C SER A 61 0.78 -12.64 -12.40
N CYS A 62 0.63 -13.25 -11.23
CA CYS A 62 -0.07 -14.53 -11.04
C CYS A 62 -1.60 -14.46 -11.28
N LEU A 63 -2.21 -13.28 -11.23
CA LEU A 63 -3.61 -13.04 -11.62
C LEU A 63 -3.78 -12.80 -13.13
N LEU A 64 -2.69 -12.56 -13.87
CA LEU A 64 -2.72 -12.39 -15.33
C LEU A 64 -2.70 -13.71 -16.11
N GLN A 65 -2.67 -14.86 -15.41
CA GLN A 65 -2.76 -16.17 -16.04
C GLN A 65 -3.89 -17.01 -15.46
N THR A 66 -5.09 -16.75 -15.97
CA THR A 66 -6.11 -17.71 -16.43
C THR A 66 -7.45 -16.98 -16.44
N GLU A 67 -8.24 -17.12 -17.51
CA GLU A 67 -9.65 -16.75 -17.53
C GLU A 67 -10.42 -17.59 -16.50
N ARG A 68 -10.29 -17.26 -15.21
CA ARG A 68 -11.14 -17.83 -14.17
C ARG A 68 -12.45 -17.04 -14.18
N LYS A 69 -13.54 -17.69 -14.60
CA LYS A 69 -14.90 -17.20 -14.33
C LYS A 69 -14.99 -16.85 -12.84
N LEU A 70 -15.22 -15.57 -12.53
CA LEU A 70 -15.59 -15.13 -11.18
C LEU A 70 -16.81 -15.95 -10.75
N LYS A 71 -16.63 -16.87 -9.80
CA LYS A 71 -17.74 -17.56 -9.14
C LYS A 71 -18.16 -16.67 -7.98
N GLN A 72 -19.27 -15.97 -8.14
CA GLN A 72 -19.94 -15.32 -7.02
C GLN A 72 -20.52 -16.43 -6.13
N ALA A 73 -19.95 -16.62 -4.95
CA ALA A 73 -20.44 -17.57 -3.95
C ALA A 73 -21.25 -16.80 -2.89
N ASN A 74 -22.34 -17.39 -2.42
CA ASN A 74 -23.09 -16.86 -1.29
C ASN A 74 -22.26 -17.05 0.00
N LEU A 75 -21.86 -15.94 0.63
CA LEU A 75 -21.05 -15.97 1.85
C LEU A 75 -21.81 -16.62 3.01
N PHE A 76 -23.13 -16.43 3.11
CA PHE A 76 -23.94 -17.02 4.17
C PHE A 76 -23.97 -18.55 4.06
N ASP A 77 -24.11 -19.08 2.85
CA ASP A 77 -24.04 -20.52 2.59
C ASP A 77 -22.65 -21.08 2.91
N MET A 78 -21.59 -20.38 2.49
CA MET A 78 -20.21 -20.75 2.81
C MET A 78 -19.93 -20.73 4.32
N TRP A 79 -20.59 -19.86 5.07
CA TRP A 79 -20.46 -19.73 6.52
C TRP A 79 -21.43 -20.62 7.30
N GLY A 80 -22.30 -21.37 6.64
CA GLY A 80 -23.31 -22.21 7.28
C GLY A 80 -24.37 -21.42 8.06
N LEU A 81 -24.62 -20.17 7.66
CA LEU A 81 -25.60 -19.29 8.28
C LEU A 81 -26.94 -19.41 7.54
N LYS A 82 -28.02 -19.69 8.28
CA LYS A 82 -29.38 -19.70 7.73
C LYS A 82 -29.81 -18.25 7.48
N SER A 83 -30.21 -17.92 6.24
CA SER A 83 -30.87 -16.65 5.97
C SER A 83 -32.25 -16.65 6.62
N ASN A 84 -32.50 -15.70 7.53
CA ASN A 84 -33.85 -15.48 8.09
C ASN A 84 -34.70 -14.59 7.17
N SER A 85 -34.71 -14.87 5.88
CA SER A 85 -35.61 -14.21 4.94
C SER A 85 -35.92 -15.12 3.75
N GLU A 86 -36.95 -15.94 3.90
CA GLU A 86 -37.78 -16.33 2.77
C GLU A 86 -38.62 -15.10 2.38
N SER A 87 -38.12 -14.29 1.45
CA SER A 87 -38.97 -13.44 0.61
C SER A 87 -38.23 -13.10 -0.68
N GLU A 88 -38.97 -13.19 -1.77
CA GLU A 88 -38.54 -13.27 -3.15
C GLU A 88 -37.73 -12.06 -3.63
N ALA A 89 -36.65 -12.32 -4.37
CA ALA A 89 -36.09 -11.36 -5.32
C ALA A 89 -35.57 -12.12 -6.55
N ASN A 90 -36.48 -12.34 -7.52
CA ASN A 90 -36.12 -12.62 -8.90
C ASN A 90 -35.44 -11.37 -9.50
N CYS A 91 -34.11 -11.31 -9.46
CA CYS A 91 -33.35 -10.38 -10.30
C CYS A 91 -32.86 -11.12 -11.55
N LEU A 92 -33.57 -10.87 -12.65
CA LEU A 92 -33.26 -11.30 -14.01
C LEU A 92 -31.86 -10.83 -14.44
N PHE A 93 -30.91 -11.77 -14.53
CA PHE A 93 -29.72 -11.62 -15.35
C PHE A 93 -29.56 -12.88 -16.21
N SER A 94 -30.07 -12.82 -17.44
CA SER A 94 -29.81 -13.83 -18.47
C SER A 94 -28.48 -13.51 -19.17
N PRO A 95 -27.52 -14.46 -19.25
CA PRO A 95 -26.30 -14.25 -20.05
C PRO A 95 -26.62 -14.42 -21.55
N PRO A 96 -26.07 -13.59 -22.46
CA PRO A 96 -26.28 -13.81 -23.89
C PRO A 96 -25.48 -15.01 -24.40
N MET A 97 -26.13 -15.78 -25.27
CA MET A 97 -25.64 -17.01 -25.88
C MET A 97 -24.56 -16.75 -26.96
N LYS A 98 -23.66 -17.74 -27.10
CA LYS A 98 -22.64 -17.86 -28.15
C LYS A 98 -23.24 -18.17 -29.52
N LYS A 99 -22.59 -17.66 -30.58
CA LYS A 99 -22.19 -18.31 -31.87
C LYS A 99 -21.65 -17.19 -32.81
N LEU A 100 -20.72 -17.34 -33.75
CA LEU A 100 -20.13 -18.46 -34.51
C LEU A 100 -18.73 -18.04 -35.04
N LYS A 101 -17.89 -19.02 -35.42
CA LYS A 101 -16.55 -18.87 -36.03
C LYS A 101 -16.59 -18.56 -37.53
N ALA A 102 -15.64 -17.76 -38.01
CA ALA A 102 -14.92 -17.81 -39.30
C ALA A 102 -13.84 -16.70 -39.27
N SER A 103 -12.70 -16.68 -39.95
CA SER A 103 -11.83 -17.62 -40.68
C SER A 103 -10.48 -16.87 -40.87
N ASN A 104 -9.37 -17.59 -40.97
CA ASN A 104 -8.01 -17.05 -41.04
C ASN A 104 -7.77 -16.03 -42.18
N GLY A 105 -7.09 -14.93 -41.85
CA GLY A 105 -6.40 -14.06 -42.81
C GLY A 105 -5.22 -13.39 -42.11
N LYS A 106 -3.98 -13.71 -42.53
CA LYS A 106 -2.76 -13.07 -42.05
C LYS A 106 -2.60 -11.71 -42.75
N SER A 107 -2.44 -10.64 -41.98
CA SER A 107 -1.79 -9.42 -42.46
C SER A 107 -0.96 -8.80 -41.35
N THR A 108 0.29 -8.52 -41.70
CA THR A 108 1.32 -7.84 -40.92
C THR A 108 1.01 -6.34 -40.85
N ALA A 109 0.77 -5.81 -39.65
CA ALA A 109 0.72 -4.37 -39.41
C ALA A 109 1.27 -4.03 -38.02
N THR A 110 2.05 -2.96 -38.02
CA THR A 110 2.89 -2.38 -36.97
C THR A 110 2.22 -2.24 -35.60
N HIS A 111 3.00 -2.53 -34.55
CA HIS A 111 2.52 -2.67 -33.17
C HIS A 111 2.33 -1.31 -32.49
N LEU A 112 1.33 -0.54 -32.93
CA LEU A 112 0.74 0.50 -32.08
C LEU A 112 0.00 -0.23 -30.95
N LYS A 113 0.47 -0.09 -29.71
CA LYS A 113 -0.23 -0.60 -28.52
C LYS A 113 -1.63 0.01 -28.49
N LYS A 114 -2.65 -0.74 -28.94
CA LYS A 114 -4.06 -0.41 -28.72
C LYS A 114 -4.24 -0.20 -27.22
N ILE A 115 -4.46 1.05 -26.81
CA ILE A 115 -4.96 1.35 -25.47
C ILE A 115 -6.35 0.73 -25.42
N VAL A 116 -6.44 -0.47 -24.84
CA VAL A 116 -7.73 -1.10 -24.57
C VAL A 116 -8.41 -0.24 -23.52
N ASP A 117 -9.49 0.44 -23.91
CA ASP A 117 -10.34 1.17 -22.98
C ASP A 117 -10.88 0.18 -21.94
N ARG A 118 -10.34 0.25 -20.72
CA ARG A 118 -10.73 -0.66 -19.63
C ARG A 118 -11.98 -0.08 -18.99
N SER A 119 -13.12 -0.70 -19.26
CA SER A 119 -14.37 -0.36 -18.56
C SER A 119 -14.24 -0.57 -17.04
N CYS A 120 -14.69 0.42 -16.27
CA CYS A 120 -14.74 0.33 -14.81
C CYS A 120 -15.71 -0.79 -14.36
N PRO A 121 -15.27 -1.75 -13.53
CA PRO A 121 -16.08 -2.88 -13.11
C PRO A 121 -17.21 -2.48 -12.17
N PHE A 122 -18.29 -3.26 -12.15
CA PHE A 122 -19.50 -2.96 -11.37
C PHE A 122 -19.23 -2.84 -9.86
N TYR A 123 -18.31 -3.65 -9.32
CA TYR A 123 -17.99 -3.67 -7.89
C TYR A 123 -17.16 -2.46 -7.43
N LYS A 124 -16.78 -1.56 -8.33
CA LYS A 124 -16.15 -0.25 -8.02
C LYS A 124 -17.11 0.92 -8.18
N LYS A 125 -18.39 0.67 -8.50
CA LYS A 125 -19.44 1.68 -8.65
C LYS A 125 -20.45 1.52 -7.52
N ILE A 126 -20.98 2.63 -7.02
CA ILE A 126 -22.04 2.64 -6.01
C ILE A 126 -23.39 2.89 -6.72
N PRO A 127 -24.27 1.89 -6.86
CA PRO A 127 -25.54 2.03 -7.58
C PRO A 127 -26.41 3.14 -7.00
N GLY A 128 -27.17 3.83 -7.86
CA GLY A 128 -28.00 4.96 -7.46
C GLY A 128 -27.23 6.26 -7.20
N THR A 129 -25.91 6.26 -7.40
CA THR A 129 -25.06 7.44 -7.24
C THR A 129 -24.11 7.60 -8.44
N PRO A 130 -23.59 8.81 -8.70
CA PRO A 130 -22.52 9.04 -9.66
C PRO A 130 -21.12 8.74 -9.08
N PHE A 131 -21.00 7.80 -8.12
CA PHE A 131 -19.77 7.58 -7.36
C PHE A 131 -19.04 6.31 -7.75
N THR A 132 -17.71 6.37 -7.62
CA THR A 132 -16.83 5.21 -7.73
C THR A 132 -15.86 5.13 -6.56
N VAL A 133 -15.40 3.92 -6.23
CA VAL A 133 -14.44 3.67 -5.15
C VAL A 133 -13.23 2.94 -5.73
N ASP A 134 -12.03 3.48 -5.48
CA ASP A 134 -10.73 2.94 -5.91
C ASP A 134 -10.65 2.66 -7.42
N ALA A 135 -11.21 3.56 -8.23
CA ALA A 135 -11.45 3.37 -9.67
C ALA A 135 -10.57 4.26 -10.57
N PHE A 136 -9.33 4.49 -10.19
CA PHE A 136 -8.47 5.50 -10.83
C PHE A 136 -7.74 5.01 -12.11
N ARG A 137 -7.73 3.70 -12.36
CA ARG A 137 -7.04 3.06 -13.52
C ARG A 137 -7.86 3.04 -14.82
N TYR A 138 -9.06 3.61 -14.81
CA TYR A 138 -10.05 3.47 -15.90
C TYR A 138 -10.29 4.75 -16.70
N GLY A 139 -9.40 5.75 -16.56
CA GLY A 139 -9.57 7.05 -17.20
C GLY A 139 -10.84 7.77 -16.72
N SER A 140 -11.44 8.57 -17.61
CA SER A 140 -12.71 9.25 -17.32
C SER A 140 -13.87 8.26 -17.34
N ILE A 141 -14.52 8.05 -16.19
CA ILE A 141 -15.67 7.15 -16.07
C ILE A 141 -16.95 7.93 -16.40
N LYS A 142 -17.65 7.53 -17.48
CA LYS A 142 -18.90 8.19 -17.91
C LYS A 142 -19.94 8.23 -16.78
N GLY A 143 -20.41 9.43 -16.46
CA GLY A 143 -21.41 9.68 -15.42
C GLY A 143 -20.86 9.67 -13.98
N CYS A 144 -19.54 9.55 -13.80
CA CYS A 144 -18.90 9.68 -12.50
C CYS A 144 -18.65 11.16 -12.18
N SER A 145 -19.13 11.64 -11.03
CA SER A 145 -18.86 13.00 -10.53
C SER A 145 -17.96 12.99 -9.29
N ALA A 146 -17.80 11.86 -8.60
CA ALA A 146 -16.98 11.75 -7.40
C ALA A 146 -16.21 10.42 -7.34
N TYR A 147 -14.89 10.51 -7.14
CA TYR A 147 -14.01 9.36 -7.01
C TYR A 147 -13.56 9.24 -5.56
N PHE A 148 -13.85 8.12 -4.91
CA PHE A 148 -13.42 7.86 -3.54
C PHE A 148 -12.14 7.02 -3.54
N LEU A 149 -11.16 7.41 -2.72
CA LEU A 149 -9.97 6.62 -2.45
C LEU A 149 -10.00 6.15 -0.99
N THR A 150 -10.06 4.84 -0.78
CA THR A 150 -10.18 4.25 0.56
C THR A 150 -8.89 4.40 1.36
N HIS A 151 -7.74 4.21 0.72
CA HIS A 151 -6.41 4.28 1.34
C HIS A 151 -5.28 4.40 0.30
N PHE A 152 -4.05 4.64 0.75
CA PHE A 152 -2.89 4.92 -0.11
C PHE A 152 -2.04 3.68 -0.43
N HIS A 153 -2.64 2.62 -0.98
CA HIS A 153 -1.91 1.50 -1.64
C HIS A 153 -2.10 1.49 -3.15
N TYR A 154 -1.06 1.05 -3.87
CA TYR A 154 -0.92 1.25 -5.32
C TYR A 154 -2.01 0.60 -6.16
N ASP A 155 -2.46 -0.59 -5.77
CA ASP A 155 -3.57 -1.28 -6.41
C ASP A 155 -4.92 -0.56 -6.27
N HIS A 156 -5.05 0.35 -5.29
CA HIS A 156 -6.23 1.18 -5.08
C HIS A 156 -6.10 2.56 -5.75
N TYR A 157 -4.99 3.28 -5.56
CA TYR A 157 -4.80 4.61 -6.15
C TYR A 157 -4.24 4.58 -7.59
N GLY A 158 -3.85 3.41 -8.11
CA GLY A 158 -3.18 3.30 -9.40
C GLY A 158 -3.90 4.10 -10.49
N GLY A 159 -3.16 4.83 -11.31
CA GLY A 159 -3.71 5.76 -12.29
C GLY A 159 -3.87 7.20 -11.80
N LEU A 160 -3.81 7.45 -10.49
CA LEU A 160 -3.59 8.81 -9.95
C LEU A 160 -2.17 9.29 -10.23
N GLY A 161 -2.04 10.59 -10.47
CA GLY A 161 -0.77 11.29 -10.67
C GLY A 161 -0.97 12.76 -11.03
N LYS A 162 0.11 13.50 -11.29
CA LYS A 162 0.10 14.94 -11.62
C LYS A 162 -0.90 15.35 -12.70
N ARG A 163 -1.17 14.47 -13.67
CA ARG A 163 -2.08 14.71 -14.80
C ARG A 163 -3.55 14.36 -14.52
N TRP A 164 -3.89 14.00 -13.28
CA TRP A 164 -5.28 13.66 -12.95
C TRP A 164 -6.20 14.85 -13.19
N SER A 165 -7.24 14.63 -13.99
CA SER A 165 -8.22 15.66 -14.34
C SER A 165 -9.65 15.11 -14.50
N HIS A 166 -9.91 13.88 -14.07
CA HIS A 166 -11.17 13.19 -14.32
C HIS A 166 -12.30 13.53 -13.33
N GLY A 167 -11.98 14.23 -12.23
CA GLY A 167 -12.96 14.64 -11.23
C GLY A 167 -12.39 14.75 -9.81
N PRO A 168 -13.20 15.20 -8.84
CA PRO A 168 -12.81 15.32 -7.44
C PRO A 168 -12.56 13.96 -6.78
N ILE A 169 -11.54 13.92 -5.94
CA ILE A 169 -11.06 12.78 -5.17
C ILE A 169 -11.42 12.99 -3.70
N TYR A 170 -12.25 12.13 -3.16
CA TYR A 170 -12.67 12.15 -1.76
C TYR A 170 -11.97 11.04 -0.98
N CYS A 171 -11.31 11.39 0.11
CA CYS A 171 -10.56 10.45 0.93
C CYS A 171 -10.32 11.00 2.35
N SER A 172 -9.70 10.21 3.23
CA SER A 172 -9.33 10.70 4.56
C SER A 172 -8.26 11.81 4.49
N PRO A 173 -8.10 12.63 5.55
CA PRO A 173 -7.12 13.72 5.54
C PRO A 173 -5.67 13.26 5.34
N LEU A 174 -5.31 12.12 5.93
CA LEU A 174 -3.98 11.54 5.74
C LEU A 174 -3.77 11.03 4.31
N THR A 175 -4.75 10.32 3.75
CA THR A 175 -4.69 9.87 2.35
C THR A 175 -4.59 11.05 1.39
N ALA A 176 -5.35 12.13 1.60
CA ALA A 176 -5.27 13.36 0.82
C ALA A 176 -3.86 13.98 0.83
N ARG A 177 -3.23 14.02 2.01
CA ARG A 177 -1.85 14.51 2.17
C ARG A 177 -0.85 13.67 1.38
N LEU A 178 -0.97 12.35 1.45
CA LEU A 178 -0.12 11.41 0.71
C LEU A 178 -0.33 11.52 -0.81
N VAL A 179 -1.57 11.64 -1.27
CA VAL A 179 -1.90 11.85 -2.69
C VAL A 179 -1.24 13.14 -3.21
N ARG A 180 -1.34 14.23 -2.48
CA ARG A 180 -0.68 15.50 -2.85
C ARG A 180 0.84 15.37 -2.86
N MET A 181 1.42 14.84 -1.78
CA MET A 181 2.87 14.83 -1.56
C MET A 181 3.61 13.82 -2.44
N CYS A 182 3.03 12.63 -2.64
CA CYS A 182 3.69 11.52 -3.30
C CYS A 182 3.29 11.37 -4.77
N LEU A 183 2.06 11.75 -5.15
CA LEU A 183 1.55 11.62 -6.52
C LEU A 183 1.44 12.96 -7.25
N LEU A 184 1.66 14.07 -6.55
CA LEU A 184 1.63 15.44 -7.09
C LEU A 184 0.31 15.80 -7.79
N VAL A 185 -0.80 15.18 -7.37
CA VAL A 185 -2.15 15.51 -7.88
C VAL A 185 -2.46 16.96 -7.53
N ASN A 186 -3.03 17.70 -8.48
CA ASN A 186 -3.42 19.09 -8.27
C ASN A 186 -4.38 19.19 -7.05
N PRO A 187 -4.06 20.01 -6.03
CA PRO A 187 -4.88 20.16 -4.83
C PRO A 187 -6.34 20.52 -5.09
N SER A 188 -6.68 21.16 -6.22
CA SER A 188 -8.07 21.49 -6.58
C SER A 188 -8.97 20.26 -6.76
N TYR A 189 -8.39 19.07 -6.99
CA TYR A 189 -9.12 17.81 -7.08
C TYR A 189 -9.13 17.02 -5.77
N ILE A 190 -8.43 17.45 -4.72
CA ILE A 190 -8.27 16.66 -3.50
C ILE A 190 -9.20 17.20 -2.41
N HIS A 191 -10.19 16.40 -2.01
CA HIS A 191 -11.21 16.76 -1.04
C HIS A 191 -11.12 15.84 0.19
N PRO A 192 -10.35 16.22 1.23
CA PRO A 192 -10.29 15.44 2.46
C PRO A 192 -11.64 15.48 3.19
N LEU A 193 -12.07 14.33 3.70
CA LEU A 193 -13.28 14.16 4.51
C LEU A 193 -12.88 13.70 5.91
N GLU A 194 -13.27 14.46 6.93
CA GLU A 194 -13.01 14.08 8.33
C GLU A 194 -13.70 12.76 8.69
N LEU A 195 -12.97 11.92 9.44
CA LEU A 195 -13.50 10.66 9.97
C LEU A 195 -14.66 10.94 10.93
N ASN A 196 -15.61 10.01 11.00
CA ASN A 196 -16.79 10.06 11.87
C ASN A 196 -17.66 11.32 11.70
N THR A 197 -17.50 12.05 10.60
CA THR A 197 -18.27 13.24 10.26
C THR A 197 -19.15 12.95 9.05
N GLU A 198 -20.41 13.35 9.09
CA GLU A 198 -21.32 13.27 7.94
C GLU A 198 -21.04 14.42 6.97
N HIS A 199 -20.75 14.06 5.73
CA HIS A 199 -20.57 14.98 4.61
C HIS A 199 -21.68 14.74 3.58
N VAL A 200 -22.10 15.78 2.86
CA VAL A 200 -23.10 15.65 1.79
C VAL A 200 -22.43 15.94 0.46
N ILE A 201 -22.41 14.95 -0.43
CA ILE A 201 -21.82 15.03 -1.77
C ILE A 201 -22.92 14.61 -2.74
N ASP A 202 -23.24 15.44 -3.73
CA ASP A 202 -24.30 15.18 -4.72
C ASP A 202 -25.63 14.66 -4.12
N GLY A 203 -26.00 15.20 -2.95
CA GLY A 203 -27.22 14.82 -2.23
C GLY A 203 -27.16 13.47 -1.50
N VAL A 204 -26.01 12.80 -1.47
CA VAL A 204 -25.75 11.55 -0.74
C VAL A 204 -24.97 11.87 0.53
N LYS A 205 -25.41 11.30 1.66
CA LYS A 205 -24.70 11.40 2.95
C LYS A 205 -23.56 10.40 2.98
N VAL A 206 -22.34 10.87 3.22
CA VAL A 206 -21.11 10.07 3.24
C VAL A 206 -20.39 10.23 4.57
N THR A 207 -19.96 9.13 5.15
CA THR A 207 -19.17 9.13 6.40
C THR A 207 -18.01 8.16 6.27
N LEU A 208 -16.81 8.64 6.57
CA LEU A 208 -15.61 7.82 6.65
C LEU A 208 -15.43 7.28 8.07
N LEU A 209 -15.12 5.99 8.21
CA LEU A 209 -14.85 5.32 9.49
C LEU A 209 -13.48 4.66 9.44
N GLU A 210 -12.83 4.48 10.59
CA GLU A 210 -11.51 3.85 10.65
C GLU A 210 -11.58 2.36 10.22
N ALA A 211 -10.66 1.94 9.33
CA ALA A 211 -10.65 0.60 8.71
C ALA A 211 -9.67 -0.41 9.34
N ASN A 212 -8.81 0.01 10.25
CA ASN A 212 -7.85 -0.80 11.00
C ASN A 212 -6.84 -1.54 10.10
N HIS A 213 -6.61 -0.99 8.91
CA HIS A 213 -5.72 -1.52 7.88
C HIS A 213 -4.34 -0.84 7.92
N CYS A 214 -4.16 0.25 7.19
CA CYS A 214 -2.96 1.10 7.18
C CYS A 214 -3.31 2.54 7.57
N PRO A 215 -2.32 3.40 7.90
CA PRO A 215 -2.59 4.79 8.27
C PRO A 215 -3.42 5.53 7.21
N GLY A 216 -4.56 6.10 7.63
CA GLY A 216 -5.47 6.84 6.76
C GLY A 216 -6.49 5.99 6.02
N ALA A 217 -6.47 4.66 6.17
CA ALA A 217 -7.47 3.79 5.57
C ALA A 217 -8.85 3.98 6.20
N ALA A 218 -9.89 4.00 5.35
CA ALA A 218 -11.25 4.24 5.79
C ALA A 218 -12.28 3.26 5.17
N LEU A 219 -13.21 2.81 6.01
CA LEU A 219 -14.52 2.33 5.55
C LEU A 219 -15.31 3.55 5.07
N ILE A 220 -16.16 3.37 4.07
CA ILE A 220 -17.00 4.43 3.51
C ILE A 220 -18.46 4.01 3.61
N HIS A 221 -19.24 4.73 4.41
CA HIS A 221 -20.67 4.55 4.50
C HIS A 221 -21.38 5.58 3.62
N PHE A 222 -22.24 5.11 2.71
CA PHE A 222 -23.07 5.94 1.85
C PHE A 222 -24.54 5.76 2.23
N ARG A 223 -25.27 6.85 2.40
CA ARG A 223 -26.72 6.86 2.61
C ARG A 223 -27.39 7.73 1.56
N LEU A 224 -28.16 7.08 0.70
CA LEU A 224 -28.90 7.71 -0.39
C LEU A 224 -30.20 8.33 0.14
N GLN A 225 -30.81 9.18 -0.69
CA GLN A 225 -32.05 9.91 -0.36
C GLN A 225 -33.26 8.98 -0.19
N ASP A 226 -33.26 7.84 -0.88
CA ASP A 226 -34.28 6.80 -0.77
C ASP A 226 -34.12 5.94 0.50
N GLY A 227 -33.10 6.20 1.32
CA GLY A 227 -32.78 5.47 2.54
C GLY A 227 -31.87 4.26 2.34
N GLN A 228 -31.51 3.92 1.10
CA GLN A 228 -30.58 2.83 0.82
C GLN A 228 -29.19 3.15 1.38
N CYS A 229 -28.63 2.22 2.15
CA CYS A 229 -27.32 2.36 2.79
C CYS A 229 -26.30 1.34 2.26
N TYR A 230 -25.12 1.83 1.88
CA TYR A 230 -23.98 1.02 1.44
C TYR A 230 -22.84 1.17 2.43
N LEU A 231 -22.14 0.07 2.70
CA LEU A 231 -20.84 0.11 3.37
C LEU A 231 -19.79 -0.47 2.42
N HIS A 232 -18.76 0.30 2.12
CA HIS A 232 -17.58 -0.18 1.40
C HIS A 232 -16.41 -0.21 2.34
N THR A 233 -15.79 -1.38 2.53
CA THR A 233 -14.76 -1.53 3.57
C THR A 233 -13.39 -0.99 3.17
N GLY A 234 -13.17 -0.62 1.91
CA GLY A 234 -11.84 -0.68 1.32
C GLY A 234 -11.16 -1.99 1.68
N ASP A 235 -9.86 -1.92 1.96
CA ASP A 235 -9.14 -2.96 2.70
C ASP A 235 -9.26 -2.68 4.19
N PHE A 236 -9.55 -3.72 4.97
CA PHE A 236 -9.82 -3.56 6.40
C PHE A 236 -9.43 -4.79 7.22
N ARG A 237 -9.12 -4.55 8.50
CA ARG A 237 -9.07 -5.60 9.51
C ARG A 237 -10.20 -5.43 10.50
N ALA A 238 -11.26 -6.21 10.34
CA ALA A 238 -12.39 -6.27 11.24
C ALA A 238 -11.94 -6.36 12.69
N SER A 239 -12.55 -5.51 13.51
CA SER A 239 -12.33 -5.42 14.95
C SER A 239 -13.69 -5.33 15.63
N ARG A 240 -13.80 -5.91 16.84
CA ARG A 240 -15.04 -5.80 17.64
C ARG A 240 -15.41 -4.35 17.96
N LEU A 241 -14.43 -3.44 17.99
CA LEU A 241 -14.69 -2.01 18.18
C LEU A 241 -15.55 -1.40 17.07
N MET A 242 -15.50 -1.96 15.85
CA MET A 242 -16.33 -1.49 14.73
C MET A 242 -17.81 -1.77 14.98
N GLN A 243 -18.14 -2.80 15.76
CA GLN A 243 -19.53 -3.10 16.17
C GLN A 243 -20.10 -2.03 17.11
N SER A 244 -19.25 -1.24 17.77
CA SER A 244 -19.67 -0.09 18.59
C SER A 244 -19.68 1.24 17.85
N TYR A 245 -19.36 1.28 16.56
CA TYR A 245 -19.45 2.52 15.78
C TYR A 245 -20.91 3.00 15.73
N PRO A 246 -21.22 4.20 16.25
CA PRO A 246 -22.60 4.67 16.34
C PRO A 246 -23.34 4.63 15.00
N LEU A 247 -22.65 4.91 13.89
CA LEU A 247 -23.23 4.87 12.56
C LEU A 247 -23.69 3.46 12.17
N LEU A 248 -22.88 2.44 12.46
CA LEU A 248 -23.19 1.04 12.12
C LEU A 248 -24.21 0.42 13.08
N VAL A 249 -24.25 0.89 14.32
CA VAL A 249 -25.27 0.47 15.31
C VAL A 249 -26.65 1.06 14.96
N ASN A 250 -26.70 2.34 14.56
CA ASN A 250 -27.96 3.05 14.39
C ASN A 250 -28.55 2.94 12.97
N HIS A 251 -27.79 2.43 12.00
CA HIS A 251 -28.24 2.30 10.62
C HIS A 251 -27.99 0.92 10.06
N ARG A 252 -29.04 0.35 9.44
CA ARG A 252 -28.93 -0.90 8.70
C ARG A 252 -28.11 -0.68 7.44
N VAL A 253 -27.11 -1.53 7.22
CA VAL A 253 -26.40 -1.63 5.94
C VAL A 253 -27.18 -2.55 5.01
N ASN A 254 -27.59 -2.05 3.85
CA ASN A 254 -28.33 -2.83 2.86
C ASN A 254 -27.40 -3.61 1.92
N VAL A 255 -26.27 -3.00 1.53
CA VAL A 255 -25.28 -3.60 0.64
C VAL A 255 -23.87 -3.40 1.19
N LEU A 256 -23.12 -4.48 1.30
CA LEU A 256 -21.76 -4.50 1.80
C LEU A 256 -20.77 -4.85 0.68
N TYR A 257 -19.84 -3.94 0.38
CA TYR A 257 -18.68 -4.18 -0.46
C TYR A 257 -17.52 -4.57 0.47
N LEU A 258 -17.20 -5.87 0.49
CA LEU A 258 -16.36 -6.50 1.51
C LEU A 258 -14.96 -6.86 0.97
N ASP A 259 -13.91 -6.48 1.71
CA ASP A 259 -12.57 -7.05 1.56
C ASP A 259 -12.63 -8.56 1.86
N THR A 260 -12.35 -9.36 0.83
CA THR A 260 -12.40 -10.82 0.89
C THR A 260 -11.03 -11.46 0.74
N THR A 261 -9.94 -10.69 0.96
CA THR A 261 -8.54 -11.13 0.83
C THR A 261 -8.28 -12.50 1.48
N TYR A 262 -8.80 -12.72 2.68
CA TYR A 262 -8.66 -13.97 3.42
C TYR A 262 -10.01 -14.63 3.75
N CYS A 263 -10.99 -14.55 2.85
CA CYS A 263 -12.30 -15.20 2.99
C CYS A 263 -12.23 -16.72 2.73
N ASN A 264 -11.37 -17.42 3.48
CA ASN A 264 -11.27 -18.88 3.48
C ASN A 264 -10.93 -19.38 4.90
N PRO A 265 -11.62 -20.41 5.44
CA PRO A 265 -11.44 -20.90 6.81
C PRO A 265 -9.99 -21.24 7.23
N LYS A 266 -9.12 -21.56 6.26
CA LYS A 266 -7.70 -21.86 6.51
C LYS A 266 -6.90 -20.65 7.01
N TYR A 267 -7.40 -19.43 6.77
CA TYR A 267 -6.72 -18.19 7.15
C TYR A 267 -7.16 -17.74 8.54
N LYS A 268 -6.35 -18.12 9.52
CA LYS A 268 -6.44 -17.67 10.90
C LYS A 268 -5.15 -16.96 11.24
N PHE A 269 -5.22 -15.83 11.92
CA PHE A 269 -4.06 -15.08 12.32
C PHE A 269 -4.16 -14.74 13.81
N PRO A 270 -3.03 -14.67 14.53
CA PRO A 270 -2.99 -14.12 15.87
C PRO A 270 -3.38 -12.63 15.88
N SER A 271 -3.60 -12.10 17.08
CA SER A 271 -3.81 -10.67 17.27
C SER A 271 -2.57 -9.88 16.82
N LYS A 272 -2.73 -8.60 16.43
CA LYS A 272 -1.59 -7.73 16.12
C LYS A 272 -0.63 -7.67 17.32
N GLU A 273 -1.17 -7.54 18.53
CA GLU A 273 -0.42 -7.44 19.78
C GLU A 273 0.47 -8.67 20.04
N ASP A 274 -0.05 -9.88 19.88
CA ASP A 274 0.73 -11.11 20.06
C ASP A 274 1.93 -11.18 19.12
N VAL A 275 1.73 -10.77 17.85
CA VAL A 275 2.81 -10.72 16.85
C VAL A 275 3.85 -9.67 17.20
N LEU A 276 3.44 -8.49 17.67
CA LEU A 276 4.36 -7.45 18.10
C LEU A 276 5.22 -7.92 19.30
N ASN A 277 4.58 -8.52 20.31
CA ASN A 277 5.27 -9.09 21.47
C ASN A 277 6.26 -10.19 21.07
N TYR A 278 5.88 -11.05 20.13
CA TYR A 278 6.75 -12.09 19.59
C TYR A 278 7.97 -11.51 18.86
N VAL A 279 7.77 -10.55 17.96
CA VAL A 279 8.86 -9.90 17.21
C VAL A 279 9.85 -9.20 18.17
N VAL A 280 9.34 -8.50 19.18
CA VAL A 280 10.18 -7.86 20.21
C VAL A 280 10.98 -8.90 20.98
N ARG A 281 10.35 -10.01 21.39
CA ARG A 281 11.02 -11.10 22.12
C ARG A 281 12.12 -11.76 21.28
N LEU A 282 11.84 -12.07 20.00
CA LEU A 282 12.85 -12.60 19.08
C LEU A 282 14.04 -11.65 18.92
N THR A 283 13.76 -10.36 18.74
CA THR A 283 14.80 -9.34 18.59
C THR A 283 15.70 -9.27 19.82
N LYS A 284 15.11 -9.17 21.02
CA LYS A 284 15.87 -9.16 22.29
C LYS A 284 16.71 -10.43 22.48
N ASN A 285 16.16 -11.59 22.15
CA ASN A 285 16.88 -12.86 22.27
C ASN A 285 18.03 -12.99 21.27
N CYS A 286 17.85 -12.49 20.05
CA CYS A 286 18.90 -12.46 19.04
C CYS A 286 20.04 -11.53 19.47
N LEU A 287 19.72 -10.31 19.89
CA LEU A 287 20.72 -9.33 20.35
C LEU A 287 21.49 -9.79 21.59
N LYS A 288 20.86 -10.55 22.50
CA LYS A 288 21.57 -11.18 23.63
C LYS A 288 22.63 -12.19 23.18
N LYS A 289 22.39 -12.92 22.09
CA LYS A 289 23.30 -13.96 21.57
C LYS A 289 24.35 -13.38 20.63
N GLN A 290 23.96 -12.41 19.81
CA GLN A 290 24.83 -11.71 18.86
C GLN A 290 24.53 -10.20 18.94
N PRO A 291 25.22 -9.46 19.82
CA PRO A 291 24.98 -8.02 20.01
C PRO A 291 25.24 -7.20 18.75
N LYS A 292 26.15 -7.65 17.88
CA LYS A 292 26.44 -7.00 16.58
C LYS A 292 25.48 -7.48 15.49
N THR A 293 24.17 -7.39 15.73
CA THR A 293 23.14 -7.76 14.74
C THR A 293 22.39 -6.53 14.27
N LEU A 294 22.35 -6.33 12.96
CA LEU A 294 21.45 -5.38 12.31
C LEU A 294 20.03 -5.96 12.25
N VAL A 295 19.03 -5.21 12.71
CA VAL A 295 17.63 -5.60 12.66
C VAL A 295 16.96 -4.89 11.50
N VAL A 296 16.33 -5.66 10.61
CA VAL A 296 15.65 -5.15 9.41
C VAL A 296 14.17 -5.50 9.47
N VAL A 297 13.29 -4.54 9.23
CA VAL A 297 11.84 -4.79 9.07
C VAL A 297 11.42 -4.43 7.66
N GLY A 298 10.75 -5.36 6.99
CA GLY A 298 10.16 -5.13 5.68
C GLY A 298 8.83 -4.42 5.80
N ALA A 299 8.64 -3.37 5.01
CA ALA A 299 7.38 -2.63 4.92
C ALA A 299 7.10 -2.18 3.49
N TYR A 300 5.83 -1.87 3.21
CA TYR A 300 5.40 -1.22 1.97
C TYR A 300 5.61 0.31 2.06
N SER A 301 5.03 1.09 1.14
CA SER A 301 5.08 2.55 1.19
C SER A 301 4.43 3.09 2.47
N ILE A 302 3.29 2.52 2.87
CA ILE A 302 2.62 2.70 4.16
C ILE A 302 2.08 1.36 4.67
N GLY A 303 1.91 1.23 5.98
CA GLY A 303 1.51 -0.01 6.66
C GLY A 303 2.71 -0.72 7.31
N LYS A 304 2.40 -1.54 8.32
CA LYS A 304 3.36 -2.29 9.17
C LYS A 304 4.15 -1.44 10.16
N GLU A 305 3.83 -0.15 10.32
CA GLU A 305 4.57 0.77 11.21
C GLU A 305 4.67 0.26 12.64
N SER A 306 3.59 -0.32 13.16
CA SER A 306 3.55 -0.85 14.52
C SER A 306 4.62 -1.92 14.78
N VAL A 307 5.08 -2.65 13.75
CA VAL A 307 6.11 -3.69 13.90
C VAL A 307 7.45 -3.08 14.26
N PHE A 308 7.94 -2.13 13.47
CA PHE A 308 9.22 -1.49 13.75
C PHE A 308 9.13 -0.48 14.90
N LEU A 309 7.98 0.15 15.11
CA LEU A 309 7.76 1.02 16.27
C LEU A 309 7.79 0.22 17.58
N ALA A 310 7.21 -0.98 17.62
CA ALA A 310 7.28 -1.85 18.80
C ALA A 310 8.73 -2.25 19.13
N ILE A 311 9.55 -2.58 18.12
CA ILE A 311 10.97 -2.88 18.33
C ILE A 311 11.71 -1.63 18.85
N SER A 312 11.53 -0.49 18.19
CA SER A 312 12.13 0.79 18.57
C SER A 312 11.84 1.14 20.03
N LYS A 313 10.56 1.12 20.43
CA LYS A 313 10.12 1.40 21.80
C LYS A 313 10.68 0.40 22.81
N ALA A 314 10.70 -0.89 22.48
CA ALA A 314 11.16 -1.93 23.39
C ALA A 314 12.68 -1.96 23.60
N LEU A 315 13.46 -1.40 22.68
CA LEU A 315 14.92 -1.31 22.74
C LEU A 315 15.43 0.10 23.08
N GLY A 316 14.58 1.13 22.97
CA GLY A 316 14.99 2.52 23.13
C GLY A 316 15.91 3.02 22.00
N VAL A 317 15.71 2.53 20.77
CA VAL A 317 16.55 2.87 19.61
C VAL A 317 15.74 3.61 18.55
N LYS A 318 16.41 4.47 17.76
CA LYS A 318 15.79 5.16 16.61
C LYS A 318 15.52 4.19 15.45
N ILE A 319 14.71 4.62 14.49
CA ILE A 319 14.34 3.88 13.30
C ILE A 319 15.00 4.55 12.09
N TYR A 320 15.86 3.82 11.40
CA TYR A 320 16.40 4.27 10.12
C TYR A 320 15.45 3.90 8.99
N ALA A 321 15.15 4.88 8.15
CA ALA A 321 14.51 4.72 6.86
C ALA A 321 15.16 5.68 5.86
N ASN A 322 15.10 5.38 4.57
CA ASN A 322 15.59 6.29 3.53
C ASN A 322 14.78 7.61 3.50
N ALA A 323 15.30 8.63 2.79
CA ALA A 323 14.70 9.97 2.79
C ALA A 323 13.23 9.98 2.34
N SER A 324 12.92 9.21 1.30
CA SER A 324 11.56 9.08 0.77
C SER A 324 10.58 8.51 1.82
N ARG A 325 10.92 7.37 2.44
CA ARG A 325 10.08 6.78 3.48
C ARG A 325 9.98 7.66 4.71
N ARG A 326 11.06 8.34 5.14
CA ARG A 326 10.99 9.28 6.27
C ARG A 326 9.98 10.39 6.02
N ARG A 327 9.97 10.98 4.82
CA ARG A 327 9.00 12.01 4.44
C ARG A 327 7.55 11.51 4.59
N VAL A 328 7.28 10.28 4.15
CA VAL A 328 5.97 9.64 4.33
C VAL A 328 5.64 9.45 5.81
N LEU A 329 6.54 8.84 6.60
CA LEU A 329 6.31 8.58 8.02
C LEU A 329 6.14 9.86 8.85
N GLN A 330 6.83 10.94 8.49
CA GLN A 330 6.68 12.26 9.11
C GLN A 330 5.31 12.88 8.84
N SER A 331 4.69 12.55 7.71
CA SER A 331 3.39 13.11 7.32
C SER A 331 2.20 12.56 8.12
N PHE A 332 2.40 11.52 8.93
CA PHE A 332 1.34 10.84 9.68
C PHE A 332 0.85 11.60 10.90
N ASP A 333 1.57 12.65 11.32
CA ASP A 333 1.33 13.38 12.57
C ASP A 333 1.34 12.47 13.81
N TRP A 334 2.23 11.47 13.82
CA TRP A 334 2.42 10.52 14.93
C TRP A 334 3.72 10.85 15.68
N PRO A 335 3.68 11.56 16.83
CA PRO A 335 4.88 12.03 17.51
C PRO A 335 5.83 10.90 17.93
N GLU A 336 5.27 9.76 18.36
CA GLU A 336 6.06 8.58 18.74
C GLU A 336 6.85 7.99 17.56
N LEU A 337 6.36 8.16 16.34
CA LEU A 337 7.02 7.67 15.13
C LEU A 337 7.99 8.73 14.60
N SER A 338 7.50 9.95 14.35
CA SER A 338 8.27 11.01 13.70
C SER A 338 9.48 11.45 14.53
N GLY A 339 9.35 11.50 15.86
CA GLY A 339 10.44 11.85 16.77
C GLY A 339 11.53 10.77 16.91
N ASN A 340 11.24 9.53 16.49
CA ASN A 340 12.15 8.39 16.60
C ASN A 340 12.83 8.02 15.28
N LEU A 341 12.63 8.77 14.20
CA LEU A 341 13.33 8.54 12.93
C LEU A 341 14.78 9.05 12.98
N CYS A 342 15.70 8.39 12.29
CA CYS A 342 17.05 8.89 12.03
C CYS A 342 17.38 8.92 10.54
N THR A 343 18.29 9.83 10.18
CA THR A 343 18.70 10.06 8.79
C THR A 343 19.88 9.20 8.36
N GLN A 344 20.75 8.83 9.31
CA GLN A 344 21.94 8.01 9.07
C GLN A 344 21.70 6.57 9.55
N GLY A 345 22.07 5.60 8.72
CA GLY A 345 21.93 4.18 9.07
C GLY A 345 22.87 3.75 10.19
N ASN A 346 24.07 4.34 10.28
CA ASN A 346 25.06 3.99 11.31
C ASN A 346 24.61 4.35 12.74
N ASP A 347 23.62 5.25 12.88
CA ASP A 347 23.15 5.74 14.18
C ASP A 347 22.23 4.76 14.91
N THR A 348 21.75 3.71 14.23
CA THR A 348 20.83 2.74 14.83
C THR A 348 21.01 1.35 14.24
N LEU A 349 20.58 0.34 14.99
CA LEU A 349 20.53 -1.04 14.54
C LEU A 349 19.22 -1.41 13.84
N LEU A 350 18.20 -0.55 13.87
CA LEU A 350 16.86 -0.86 13.36
C LEU A 350 16.59 -0.14 12.04
N HIS A 351 16.59 -0.89 10.94
CA HIS A 351 16.41 -0.38 9.58
C HIS A 351 15.08 -0.85 8.99
N VAL A 352 14.38 0.02 8.25
CA VAL A 352 13.14 -0.33 7.53
C VAL A 352 13.40 -0.33 6.03
N LEU A 353 13.27 -1.50 5.40
CA LEU A 353 13.52 -1.69 3.96
C LEU A 353 12.25 -2.06 3.20
N PRO A 354 12.20 -1.86 1.87
CA PRO A 354 11.13 -2.40 1.04
C PRO A 354 11.01 -3.92 1.19
N MET A 355 9.79 -4.46 1.18
CA MET A 355 9.56 -5.91 1.33
C MET A 355 10.31 -6.74 0.27
N SER A 356 10.45 -6.19 -0.94
CA SER A 356 11.18 -6.78 -2.07
C SER A 356 12.68 -6.98 -1.77
N SER A 357 13.26 -6.14 -0.92
CA SER A 357 14.69 -6.16 -0.55
C SER A 357 15.05 -7.23 0.47
N LEU A 358 14.07 -7.89 1.10
CA LEU A 358 14.33 -8.85 2.17
C LEU A 358 14.77 -10.22 1.64
N LYS A 359 15.60 -10.27 0.61
CA LYS A 359 16.19 -11.50 0.05
C LYS A 359 17.60 -11.69 0.59
N PHE A 360 18.11 -12.92 0.64
CA PHE A 360 19.43 -13.19 1.24
C PHE A 360 20.55 -12.42 0.54
N GLU A 361 20.52 -12.37 -0.79
CA GLU A 361 21.52 -11.71 -1.62
C GLU A 361 21.49 -10.19 -1.38
N THR A 362 20.31 -9.59 -1.48
CA THR A 362 20.11 -8.16 -1.23
C THR A 362 20.48 -7.74 0.20
N LEU A 363 20.10 -8.54 1.22
CA LEU A 363 20.47 -8.24 2.61
C LEU A 363 21.97 -8.41 2.87
N LYS A 364 22.63 -9.34 2.17
CA LYS A 364 24.08 -9.51 2.24
C LYS A 364 24.79 -8.29 1.68
N ASP A 365 24.33 -7.79 0.54
CA ASP A 365 24.87 -6.58 -0.07
C ASP A 365 24.59 -5.35 0.78
N TYR A 366 23.37 -5.24 1.32
CA TYR A 366 22.97 -4.15 2.22
C TYR A 366 23.79 -4.12 3.52
N LEU A 367 24.27 -5.28 4.01
CA LEU A 367 25.11 -5.34 5.21
C LEU A 367 26.54 -4.84 4.97
N LYS A 368 27.08 -4.90 3.74
CA LYS A 368 28.49 -4.59 3.44
C LYS A 368 28.95 -3.22 3.99
N PRO A 369 28.22 -2.10 3.79
CA PRO A 369 28.64 -0.79 4.31
C PRO A 369 28.69 -0.74 5.84
N TYR A 370 27.93 -1.61 6.52
CA TYR A 370 27.84 -1.68 7.97
C TYR A 370 28.71 -2.79 8.59
N GLY A 371 29.57 -3.44 7.82
CA GLY A 371 30.35 -4.62 8.27
C GLY A 371 31.26 -4.38 9.47
N ASN A 372 31.65 -3.12 9.71
CA ASN A 372 32.43 -2.73 10.90
C ASN A 372 31.59 -2.73 12.19
N GLN A 373 30.28 -2.47 12.07
CA GLN A 373 29.35 -2.34 13.19
C GLN A 373 28.56 -3.63 13.43
N TYR A 374 28.11 -4.28 12.36
CA TYR A 374 27.24 -5.45 12.41
C TYR A 374 27.88 -6.68 11.76
N ALA A 375 27.80 -7.80 12.47
CA ALA A 375 28.29 -9.10 12.04
C ALA A 375 27.17 -10.01 11.50
N ALA A 376 25.90 -9.68 11.76
CA ALA A 376 24.74 -10.48 11.35
C ALA A 376 23.51 -9.60 11.03
N VAL A 377 22.53 -10.18 10.34
CA VAL A 377 21.23 -9.56 10.06
C VAL A 377 20.09 -10.43 10.59
N LEU A 378 19.19 -9.82 11.35
CA LEU A 378 17.87 -10.35 11.70
C LEU A 378 16.82 -9.56 10.92
N ALA A 379 16.17 -10.19 9.95
CA ALA A 379 15.12 -9.57 9.16
C ALA A 379 13.73 -10.13 9.52
N PHE A 380 12.73 -9.26 9.55
CA PHE A 380 11.32 -9.61 9.68
C PHE A 380 10.58 -9.28 8.39
N ARG A 381 9.81 -10.24 7.87
CA ARG A 381 8.82 -10.09 6.80
C ARG A 381 7.41 -10.17 7.41
N PRO A 382 6.80 -9.03 7.77
CA PRO A 382 5.43 -8.99 8.28
C PRO A 382 4.42 -9.27 7.16
N THR A 383 3.85 -10.47 7.11
CA THR A 383 2.91 -10.90 6.07
C THR A 383 1.77 -11.72 6.66
N GLY A 384 0.53 -11.53 6.19
CA GLY A 384 -0.60 -12.33 6.68
C GLY A 384 -0.54 -13.81 6.25
N TRP A 385 -0.06 -14.11 5.04
CA TRP A 385 -0.23 -15.44 4.42
C TRP A 385 0.74 -16.54 4.89
N THR A 386 1.84 -16.21 5.58
CA THR A 386 2.87 -17.21 5.99
C THR A 386 2.40 -18.23 7.02
N TYR A 387 1.12 -18.23 7.35
CA TYR A 387 0.53 -19.04 8.39
C TYR A 387 -0.31 -20.18 7.78
N SER A 388 0.20 -21.41 7.89
CA SER A 388 -0.57 -22.63 7.66
C SER A 388 -1.29 -23.05 8.93
N GLU A 389 -2.39 -23.81 8.80
CA GLU A 389 -3.18 -24.34 9.94
C GLU A 389 -2.32 -25.06 10.99
N THR A 390 -1.19 -25.63 10.59
CA THR A 390 -0.24 -26.36 11.44
C THR A 390 0.62 -25.48 12.35
N VAL A 391 0.85 -24.21 12.00
CA VAL A 391 1.63 -23.28 12.86
C VAL A 391 0.75 -22.78 14.01
N GLY A 392 -0.57 -22.68 13.81
CA GLY A 392 -1.55 -22.44 14.89
C GLY A 392 -1.21 -21.23 15.76
N ASN A 393 -1.98 -20.98 16.83
CA ASN A 393 -1.77 -19.82 17.73
C ASN A 393 -0.37 -19.81 18.41
N GLN A 394 0.51 -20.72 18.04
CA GLN A 394 1.84 -20.93 18.61
C GLN A 394 2.88 -20.24 17.72
N LEU A 395 3.04 -18.94 17.94
CA LEU A 395 4.08 -18.12 17.27
C LEU A 395 5.49 -18.72 17.42
N ASP A 396 5.76 -19.45 18.50
CA ASP A 396 7.04 -20.12 18.76
C ASP A 396 7.38 -21.26 17.79
N LEU A 397 6.41 -21.75 17.01
CA LEU A 397 6.66 -22.77 15.97
C LEU A 397 7.21 -22.17 14.65
N ILE A 398 7.21 -20.84 14.52
CA ILE A 398 7.71 -20.17 13.31
C ILE A 398 9.22 -20.41 13.18
N ARG A 399 9.59 -21.13 12.13
CA ARG A 399 10.99 -21.39 11.78
C ARG A 399 11.50 -20.30 10.84
N PRO A 400 12.62 -19.61 11.18
CA PRO A 400 13.21 -18.66 10.25
C PRO A 400 13.93 -19.37 9.11
N LEU A 401 14.08 -18.65 8.00
CA LEU A 401 15.01 -19.02 6.95
C LEU A 401 16.38 -18.43 7.31
N SER A 402 17.42 -19.25 7.39
CA SER A 402 18.77 -18.79 7.71
C SER A 402 19.78 -19.24 6.66
N ARG A 403 20.67 -18.34 6.25
CA ARG A 403 21.80 -18.61 5.35
C ARG A 403 22.99 -17.76 5.80
N GLY A 404 24.04 -18.41 6.29
CA GLY A 404 25.21 -17.73 6.85
C GLY A 404 24.83 -16.87 8.06
N ASN A 405 25.19 -15.59 8.02
CA ASN A 405 24.92 -14.61 9.08
C ASN A 405 23.60 -13.84 8.90
N ILE A 406 22.70 -14.30 8.01
CA ILE A 406 21.42 -13.67 7.74
C ILE A 406 20.30 -14.62 8.14
N THR A 407 19.38 -14.13 8.97
CA THR A 407 18.20 -14.84 9.46
C THR A 407 16.95 -14.02 9.13
N ILE A 408 15.98 -14.64 8.45
CA ILE A 408 14.74 -13.98 8.01
C ILE A 408 13.55 -14.72 8.61
N TYR A 409 12.72 -14.01 9.39
CA TYR A 409 11.46 -14.49 9.93
C TYR A 409 10.29 -14.00 9.09
N GLY A 410 9.43 -14.91 8.63
CA GLY A 410 8.07 -14.55 8.21
C GLY A 410 7.17 -14.47 9.45
N VAL A 411 6.59 -13.31 9.73
CA VAL A 411 5.74 -13.10 10.92
C VAL A 411 4.31 -12.75 10.52
N PRO A 412 3.28 -13.36 11.14
CA PRO A 412 1.88 -13.27 10.70
C PRO A 412 1.19 -11.95 11.09
N TYR A 413 1.82 -10.81 10.79
CA TYR A 413 1.24 -9.49 11.02
C TYR A 413 0.32 -9.12 9.84
N SER A 414 -0.96 -9.44 9.97
CA SER A 414 -1.99 -9.08 8.99
C SER A 414 -2.61 -7.71 9.29
N GLU A 415 -2.83 -6.93 8.23
CA GLU A 415 -3.68 -5.73 8.24
C GLU A 415 -5.01 -5.97 7.49
N HIS A 416 -5.27 -7.22 7.12
CA HIS A 416 -6.57 -7.69 6.65
C HIS A 416 -7.18 -8.64 7.66
N SER A 417 -8.49 -8.72 7.63
CA SER A 417 -9.28 -9.64 8.43
C SER A 417 -8.94 -11.10 8.15
N SER A 418 -8.77 -11.89 9.20
CA SER A 418 -8.90 -13.35 9.16
C SER A 418 -10.32 -13.76 8.81
N PHE A 419 -10.51 -15.03 8.45
CA PHE A 419 -11.84 -15.56 8.15
C PHE A 419 -12.82 -15.41 9.32
N THR A 420 -12.34 -15.63 10.55
CA THR A 420 -13.19 -15.51 11.76
C THR A 420 -13.55 -14.05 12.04
N GLU A 421 -12.59 -13.12 11.91
CA GLU A 421 -12.85 -11.68 12.06
C GLU A 421 -13.87 -11.19 11.00
N LEU A 422 -13.76 -11.64 9.74
CA LEU A 422 -14.75 -11.34 8.68
C LEU A 422 -16.15 -11.86 9.03
N ARG A 423 -16.24 -13.12 9.44
CA ARG A 423 -17.52 -13.74 9.78
C ARG A 423 -18.18 -13.02 10.96
N GLU A 424 -17.43 -12.70 12.01
CA GLU A 424 -17.93 -11.96 13.18
C GLU A 424 -18.40 -10.54 12.80
N PHE A 425 -17.73 -9.88 11.85
CA PHE A 425 -18.13 -8.54 11.39
C PHE A 425 -19.44 -8.56 10.59
N VAL A 426 -19.66 -9.56 9.73
CA VAL A 426 -20.85 -9.62 8.85
C VAL A 426 -22.08 -10.24 9.55
N GLN A 427 -21.88 -10.96 10.65
CA GLN A 427 -23.00 -11.56 11.41
C GLN A 427 -23.80 -10.56 12.24
N VAL A 428 -23.22 -9.39 12.51
CA VAL A 428 -23.83 -8.28 13.25
C VAL A 428 -24.43 -7.31 12.25
#